data_AF-A0A7S0B9P7-F1
#
_entry.id   AF-A0A7S0B9P7-F1
#
_cell.length_a   1.000
_cell.length_b   1.000
_cell.length_c   1.000
_cell.angle_alpha   90.00
_cell.angle_beta   90.00
_cell.angle_gamma   90.00
#
_symmetry.space_group_name_H-M   'P 1'
#
loop_
_entity.id
_entity.type
_entity.pdbx_description
1 polymer ?
#
loop_
_entity_poly.entity_id
_entity_poly.type
_entity_poly.pdbx_seq_one_letter_code
_entity_poly.pdbx_strand_id
1 'polypeptide(L)'
;ALDIRDFDGLVKGFERRFREHALSRQVDMFVCSTPTVLCGLFLPFEKPILAYLGEPLLLSVRAEDRAAWWTRFEKLATGRQSFFACYNPFLAAMIEYQTGLTLPTIRLHGLYTGAVHDPKRADEVLVV
;
A
#
# COMPACT_ATOMS: atom_id res chain seq x y z
N ALA A 1 -9.85 -11.22 -4.68
CA ALA A 1 -9.60 -10.36 -3.51
C ALA A 1 -9.33 -11.25 -2.30
N LEU A 2 -8.35 -10.93 -1.46
CA LEU A 2 -8.13 -11.61 -0.18
C LEU A 2 -9.33 -11.33 0.73
N ASP A 3 -10.00 -12.36 1.24
CA ASP A 3 -11.11 -12.23 2.20
C ASP A 3 -10.54 -12.17 3.62
N ILE A 4 -10.26 -10.95 4.09
CA ILE A 4 -9.72 -10.73 5.44
C ILE A 4 -10.90 -10.57 6.40
N ARG A 5 -11.29 -11.68 7.04
CA ARG A 5 -12.42 -11.71 7.98
C ARG A 5 -12.08 -11.21 9.38
N ASP A 6 -10.84 -11.41 9.80
CA ASP A 6 -10.32 -11.05 11.12
C ASP A 6 -8.97 -10.35 10.96
N PHE A 7 -9.03 -9.07 10.56
CA PHE A 7 -7.82 -8.28 10.36
C PHE A 7 -7.05 -8.07 11.67
N ASP A 8 -7.74 -7.85 12.78
CA ASP A 8 -7.09 -7.61 14.07
C ASP A 8 -6.38 -8.88 14.59
N GLY A 9 -6.97 -10.06 14.38
CA GLY A 9 -6.31 -11.34 14.62
C GLY A 9 -5.08 -11.53 13.73
N LEU A 10 -5.15 -11.11 12.46
CA LEU A 10 -4.00 -11.14 11.55
C LEU A 10 -2.86 -10.21 12.03
N VAL A 11 -3.20 -8.98 12.47
CA VAL A 11 -2.23 -8.04 13.05
C VAL A 11 -1.54 -8.65 14.26
N LYS A 12 -2.29 -9.18 15.24
CA LYS A 12 -1.73 -9.80 16.44
C LYS A 12 -0.85 -11.02 16.12
N GLY A 13 -1.28 -11.83 15.16
CA GLY A 13 -0.55 -13.01 14.71
C GLY A 13 0.78 -12.65 14.04
N PHE A 14 0.75 -11.64 13.16
CA PHE A 14 1.95 -11.10 12.52
C PHE A 14 2.89 -10.48 13.55
N GLU A 15 2.35 -9.66 14.46
CA GLU A 15 3.12 -8.97 15.48
C GLU A 15 3.92 -9.95 16.33
N ARG A 16 3.26 -10.98 16.87
CA ARG A 16 3.94 -12.02 17.67
C ARG A 16 5.08 -12.68 16.90
N ARG A 17 4.80 -13.16 15.68
CA ARG A 17 5.81 -13.86 14.86
C ARG A 17 6.95 -12.95 14.47
N PHE A 18 6.66 -11.71 14.07
CA PHE A 18 7.69 -10.80 13.64
C PHE A 18 8.56 -10.36 14.81
N ARG A 19 8.01 -10.06 15.99
CA ARG A 19 8.81 -9.71 17.19
C ARG A 19 9.81 -10.81 17.58
N GLU A 20 9.45 -12.07 17.41
CA GLU A 20 10.32 -13.22 17.64
C GLU A 20 11.38 -13.43 16.54
N HIS A 21 11.19 -12.83 15.36
CA HIS A 21 12.09 -12.98 14.22
C HIS A 21 13.36 -12.15 14.39
N ALA A 22 14.51 -12.69 13.96
CA ALA A 22 15.82 -12.02 14.08
C ALA A 22 15.89 -10.64 13.38
N LEU A 23 15.11 -10.47 12.31
CA LEU A 23 15.04 -9.19 11.58
C LEU A 23 14.33 -8.08 12.36
N SER A 24 13.50 -8.38 13.36
CA SER A 24 12.71 -7.36 14.07
C SER A 24 13.53 -6.26 14.71
N ARG A 25 14.78 -6.57 15.09
CA ARG A 25 15.74 -5.64 15.69
C ARG A 25 16.57 -4.87 14.66
N GLN A 26 16.53 -5.30 13.39
CA GLN A 26 17.35 -4.77 12.30
C GLN A 26 16.52 -3.97 11.28
N VAL A 27 15.19 -4.02 11.39
CA VAL A 27 14.32 -3.30 10.44
C VAL A 27 14.29 -1.81 10.78
N ASP A 28 14.80 -1.03 9.83
CA ASP A 28 14.74 0.43 9.84
C ASP A 28 13.46 0.97 9.17
N MET A 29 12.89 0.23 8.21
CA MET A 29 11.66 0.59 7.51
C MET A 29 10.90 -0.63 6.98
N PHE A 30 9.59 -0.49 6.82
CA PHE A 30 8.76 -1.48 6.12
C PHE A 30 8.45 -1.03 4.70
N VAL A 31 8.36 -1.99 3.79
CA VAL A 31 7.85 -1.77 2.43
C VAL A 31 6.50 -2.46 2.33
N CYS A 32 5.49 -1.72 1.88
CA CYS A 32 4.15 -2.24 1.62
C CYS A 32 3.77 -1.99 0.16
N SER A 33 3.29 -3.00 -0.56
CA SER A 33 2.85 -2.83 -1.94
C SER A 33 1.35 -3.02 -2.09
N THR A 34 0.85 -4.25 -1.87
CA THR A 34 -0.57 -4.55 -2.06
C THR A 34 -1.03 -5.76 -1.23
N PRO A 35 -2.33 -5.81 -0.85
CA PRO A 35 -3.29 -4.71 -0.84
C PRO A 35 -3.01 -3.74 0.32
N THR A 36 -3.44 -2.47 0.18
CA THR A 36 -3.13 -1.40 1.16
C THR A 36 -3.58 -1.73 2.58
N VAL A 37 -4.64 -2.51 2.75
CA VAL A 37 -5.12 -2.96 4.07
C VAL A 37 -4.04 -3.72 4.85
N LEU A 38 -3.16 -4.46 4.18
CA LEU A 38 -2.07 -5.18 4.83
C LEU A 38 -0.94 -4.28 5.31
N CYS A 39 -0.85 -3.02 4.84
CA CYS A 39 0.10 -2.07 5.41
C CYS A 39 -0.19 -1.81 6.90
N GLY A 40 -1.44 -2.01 7.34
CA GLY A 40 -1.83 -1.89 8.73
C GLY A 40 -1.17 -2.91 9.66
N LEU A 41 -0.61 -4.02 9.12
CA LEU A 41 0.20 -4.98 9.89
C LEU A 41 1.45 -4.31 10.49
N PHE A 42 1.93 -3.22 9.91
CA PHE A 42 3.14 -2.53 10.33
C PHE A 42 2.90 -1.42 11.36
N LEU A 43 1.65 -1.01 11.58
CA LEU A 43 1.29 0.05 12.54
C LEU A 43 1.86 -0.19 13.96
N PRO A 44 1.83 -1.42 14.54
CA PRO A 44 2.32 -1.65 15.90
C PRO A 44 3.83 -1.47 16.11
N PHE A 45 4.61 -1.28 15.04
CA PHE A 45 6.07 -1.17 15.11
C PHE A 45 6.58 0.27 15.05
N GLU A 46 5.71 1.22 14.69
CA GLU A 46 6.04 2.66 14.65
C GLU A 46 7.32 2.97 13.85
N LYS A 47 7.57 2.21 12.78
CA LYS A 47 8.69 2.42 11.84
C LYS A 47 8.20 3.10 10.55
N PRO A 48 9.09 3.80 9.83
CA PRO A 48 8.82 4.29 8.48
C PRO A 48 8.18 3.24 7.58
N ILE A 49 7.24 3.67 6.75
CA ILE A 49 6.60 2.81 5.74
C ILE A 49 6.83 3.44 4.37
N LEU A 50 7.44 2.69 3.47
CA LEU A 50 7.44 2.96 2.05
C LEU A 50 6.29 2.18 1.40
N ALA A 51 5.20 2.86 1.08
CA ALA A 51 4.03 2.28 0.45
C ALA A 51 4.01 2.57 -1.05
N TYR A 52 4.03 1.53 -1.87
CA TYR A 52 3.92 1.62 -3.32
C TYR A 52 2.65 0.92 -3.81
N LEU A 53 1.60 1.70 -4.00
CA LEU A 53 0.24 1.22 -4.15
C LEU A 53 -0.05 0.81 -5.60
N GLY A 54 -0.44 -0.45 -5.76
CA GLY A 54 -0.91 -1.04 -7.02
C GLY A 54 -2.43 -1.16 -7.14
N GLU A 55 -3.16 -0.98 -6.04
CA GLU A 55 -4.57 -1.37 -5.92
C GLU A 55 -5.40 -0.31 -5.15
N PRO A 56 -6.73 -0.26 -5.34
CA PRO A 56 -7.60 0.67 -4.60
C PRO A 56 -7.52 0.47 -3.08
N LEU A 57 -7.64 1.57 -2.31
CA LEU A 57 -7.54 1.55 -0.84
C LEU A 57 -8.53 0.62 -0.14
N LEU A 58 -9.71 0.42 -0.75
CA LEU A 58 -10.77 -0.43 -0.22
C LEU A 58 -10.70 -1.88 -0.72
N LEU A 59 -9.69 -2.24 -1.51
CA LEU A 59 -9.53 -3.63 -1.91
C LEU A 59 -9.30 -4.50 -0.67
N SER A 60 -10.05 -5.60 -0.57
CA SER A 60 -10.02 -6.50 0.57
C SER A 60 -10.50 -5.89 1.90
N VAL A 61 -11.21 -4.77 1.86
CA VAL A 61 -11.90 -4.17 3.02
C VAL A 61 -13.41 -4.43 2.89
N ARG A 62 -13.98 -5.18 3.84
CA ARG A 62 -15.42 -5.45 3.89
C ARG A 62 -16.20 -4.18 4.19
N ALA A 63 -17.48 -4.15 3.82
CA ALA A 63 -18.29 -2.92 3.90
C ALA A 63 -18.45 -2.41 5.34
N GLU A 64 -18.68 -3.34 6.27
CA GLU A 64 -18.81 -3.13 7.71
C GLU A 64 -17.51 -2.62 8.36
N ASP A 65 -16.35 -2.91 7.78
CA ASP A 65 -15.03 -2.55 8.34
C ASP A 65 -14.48 -1.22 7.81
N ARG A 66 -15.14 -0.59 6.82
CA ARG A 66 -14.63 0.59 6.11
C ARG A 66 -14.35 1.77 7.04
N ALA A 67 -15.23 2.04 8.00
CA ALA A 67 -15.04 3.14 8.94
C ALA A 67 -13.75 2.95 9.76
N ALA A 68 -13.57 1.74 10.29
CA ALA A 68 -12.39 1.39 11.08
C ALA A 68 -11.13 1.33 10.22
N TRP A 69 -11.25 0.95 8.95
CA TRP A 69 -10.16 1.03 7.97
C TRP A 69 -9.71 2.47 7.73
N TRP A 70 -10.62 3.42 7.54
CA TRP A 70 -10.24 4.81 7.29
C TRP A 70 -9.44 5.43 8.43
N THR A 71 -9.81 5.16 9.69
CA THR A 71 -9.00 5.57 10.84
C THR A 71 -7.60 4.94 10.84
N ARG A 72 -7.45 3.71 10.36
CA ARG A 72 -6.12 3.06 10.24
C ARG A 72 -5.31 3.64 9.08
N PHE A 73 -5.95 3.87 7.94
CA PHE A 73 -5.32 4.46 6.77
C PHE A 73 -4.83 5.88 7.06
N GLU A 74 -5.63 6.70 7.75
CA GLU A 74 -5.21 8.02 8.19
C GLU A 74 -3.94 7.96 9.03
N LYS A 75 -3.87 7.05 10.02
CA LYS A 75 -2.66 6.85 10.84
C LYS A 75 -1.45 6.42 10.01
N LEU A 76 -1.65 5.56 9.01
CA LEU A 76 -0.60 5.13 8.10
C LEU A 76 -0.07 6.31 7.26
N ALA A 77 -0.98 7.07 6.65
CA ALA A 77 -0.67 8.16 5.73
C ALA A 77 -0.12 9.41 6.42
N THR A 78 -0.53 9.68 7.67
CA THR A 78 -0.06 10.82 8.47
C THR A 78 1.10 10.46 9.41
N GLY A 79 1.51 9.18 9.43
CA GLY A 79 2.67 8.71 10.20
C GLY A 79 3.93 9.49 9.83
N ARG A 80 4.70 9.90 10.86
CA ARG A 80 5.74 10.95 10.76
C ARG A 80 6.90 10.67 9.79
N GLN A 81 6.96 9.48 9.18
CA GLN A 81 8.03 9.06 8.26
C GLN A 81 7.50 8.09 7.18
N SER A 82 6.21 8.16 6.85
CA SER A 82 5.65 7.33 5.78
C SER A 82 5.73 8.04 4.43
N PHE A 83 6.10 7.31 3.38
CA PHE A 83 6.02 7.77 1.99
C PHE A 83 5.08 6.87 1.21
N PHE A 84 4.13 7.49 0.51
CA PHE A 84 3.16 6.79 -0.33
C PHE A 84 3.35 7.21 -1.78
N ALA A 85 3.36 6.24 -2.69
CA ALA A 85 3.34 6.46 -4.12
C ALA A 85 2.37 5.51 -4.80
N CYS A 86 1.88 5.89 -5.97
CA CYS A 86 1.00 5.07 -6.79
C CYS A 86 1.72 4.61 -8.06
N TYR A 87 1.34 3.45 -8.59
CA TYR A 87 1.94 2.96 -9.82
C TYR A 87 1.48 3.71 -11.09
N ASN A 88 0.28 4.29 -11.08
CA ASN A 88 -0.28 5.02 -12.21
C ASN A 88 -1.10 6.27 -11.79
N PRO A 89 -1.35 7.21 -12.71
CA PRO A 89 -2.10 8.43 -12.40
C PRO A 89 -3.58 8.19 -12.08
N PHE A 90 -4.18 7.13 -12.63
CA PHE A 90 -5.59 6.81 -12.39
C PHE A 90 -5.83 6.45 -10.92
N LEU A 91 -4.99 5.60 -10.34
CA LEU A 91 -5.04 5.25 -8.93
C LEU A 91 -4.73 6.47 -8.05
N ALA A 92 -3.76 7.30 -8.44
CA ALA A 92 -3.48 8.55 -7.73
C ALA A 92 -4.72 9.46 -7.67
N ALA A 93 -5.41 9.66 -8.79
CA ALA A 93 -6.65 10.44 -8.85
C ALA A 93 -7.80 9.81 -8.04
N MET A 94 -7.94 8.48 -8.04
CA MET A 94 -8.92 7.81 -7.19
C MET A 94 -8.65 8.03 -5.70
N ILE A 95 -7.38 7.98 -5.30
CA ILE A 95 -6.98 8.21 -3.91
C ILE A 95 -7.19 9.68 -3.52
N GLU A 96 -6.82 10.61 -4.39
CA GLU A 96 -7.10 12.04 -4.18
C GLU A 96 -8.60 12.29 -4.03
N TYR A 97 -9.43 11.70 -4.87
CA TYR A 97 -10.89 11.81 -4.74
C TYR A 97 -11.42 11.23 -3.42
N GLN A 98 -10.89 10.09 -2.97
CA GLN A 98 -11.36 9.41 -1.76
C GLN A 98 -10.86 10.05 -0.46
N THR A 99 -9.69 10.67 -0.48
CA THR A 99 -8.95 11.02 0.75
C THR A 99 -8.43 12.46 0.77
N GLY A 100 -8.42 13.14 -0.38
CA GLY A 100 -7.75 14.43 -0.56
C GLY A 100 -6.23 14.34 -0.66
N LEU A 101 -5.63 13.15 -0.61
CA LEU A 101 -4.17 12.98 -0.69
C LEU A 101 -3.69 12.99 -2.15
N THR A 102 -2.83 13.94 -2.48
CA THR A 102 -2.09 13.94 -3.75
C THR A 102 -0.83 13.07 -3.60
N LEU A 103 -0.81 11.92 -4.28
CA LEU A 103 0.32 10.99 -4.23
C LEU A 103 1.20 11.09 -5.49
N PRO A 104 2.54 11.02 -5.37
CA PRO A 104 3.42 10.90 -6.51
C PRO A 104 3.13 9.60 -7.27
N THR A 105 3.18 9.67 -8.60
CA THR A 105 3.07 8.49 -9.47
C THR A 105 4.45 8.03 -9.90
N ILE A 106 4.80 6.79 -9.57
CA ILE A 106 6.03 6.12 -10.01
C ILE A 106 5.63 4.96 -10.90
N ARG A 107 5.94 5.01 -12.20
CA ARG A 107 5.53 3.95 -13.13
C ARG A 107 6.28 2.64 -12.88
N LEU A 108 5.56 1.53 -12.94
CA LEU A 108 6.16 0.19 -12.95
C LEU A 108 7.00 0.01 -14.21
N HIS A 109 8.27 -0.33 -14.03
CA HIS A 109 9.16 -0.73 -15.11
C HIS A 109 9.55 -2.19 -14.93
N GLY A 110 9.10 -3.05 -15.85
CA GLY A 110 9.46 -4.47 -15.88
C GLY A 110 10.87 -4.70 -16.42
N LEU A 111 11.89 -4.01 -15.92
CA LEU A 111 13.26 -4.03 -16.45
C LEU A 111 13.84 -5.45 -16.56
N TYR A 112 13.42 -6.35 -15.66
CA TYR A 112 13.81 -7.76 -15.65
C TYR A 112 13.37 -8.53 -16.90
N THR A 113 12.37 -8.05 -17.64
CA THR A 113 11.87 -8.69 -18.87
C THR A 113 12.76 -8.41 -20.08
N GLY A 114 13.68 -7.44 -19.98
CA GLY A 114 14.41 -6.91 -21.13
C GLY A 114 13.51 -6.20 -22.16
N ALA A 115 12.21 -6.07 -21.89
CA ALA A 115 11.30 -5.34 -22.74
C ALA A 115 11.62 -3.85 -22.64
N VAL A 116 12.01 -3.25 -23.77
CA VAL A 116 12.06 -1.81 -23.91
C VAL A 116 10.62 -1.35 -24.07
N HIS A 117 10.13 -0.54 -23.12
CA HIS A 117 8.87 0.14 -23.27
C HIS A 117 8.99 1.14 -24.43
N ASP A 118 8.59 0.70 -25.62
CA ASP A 118 8.53 1.48 -26.86
C ASP A 118 7.04 1.72 -27.21
N PRO A 119 6.37 2.69 -26.56
CA PRO A 119 4.98 2.98 -26.86
C PRO A 119 4.89 3.55 -28.28
N LYS A 120 4.57 2.70 -29.26
CA LYS A 120 4.37 3.10 -30.67
C LYS A 120 3.18 4.06 -30.88
N ARG A 121 2.41 4.30 -29.82
CA ARG A 121 1.21 5.13 -29.80
C ARG A 121 1.25 6.03 -28.58
N ALA A 122 2.19 6.99 -28.60
CA ALA A 122 2.43 7.91 -27.49
C ALA A 122 1.17 8.73 -27.10
N ASP A 123 0.24 8.88 -28.04
CA ASP A 123 -1.00 9.66 -27.89
C ASP A 123 -2.20 8.78 -27.49
N GLU A 124 -2.02 7.46 -27.40
CA GLU A 124 -3.06 6.55 -26.93
C GLU A 124 -2.80 6.22 -25.46
N VAL A 125 -3.74 6.62 -24.60
CA VAL A 125 -3.78 6.15 -23.22
C VAL A 125 -4.16 4.67 -23.25
N LEU A 126 -3.15 3.80 -23.26
CA LEU A 126 -3.35 2.39 -22.97
C LEU A 126 -3.70 2.27 -21.48
N VAL A 127 -5.00 2.19 -21.20
CA VAL A 127 -5.49 1.74 -19.90
C VAL A 127 -5.16 0.25 -19.81
N VAL A 128 -4.17 -0.09 -18.98
CA VAL A 128 -3.87 -1.48 -18.60
C VAL A 128 -4.56 -1.75 -17.26
#